data_AF-A0A947IK73-F1
#
_entry.id   AF-A0A947IK73-F1
#
_cell.length_a   1.000
_cell.length_b   1.000
_cell.length_c   1.000
_cell.angle_alpha   90.00
_cell.angle_beta   90.00
_cell.angle_gamma   90.00
#
_symmetry.space_group_name_H-M   'P 1'
#
loop_
_entity.id
_entity.type
_entity.pdbx_description
1 polymer ?
#
loop_
_entity_poly.entity_id
_entity_poly.type
_entity_poly.pdbx_seq_one_letter_code
_entity_poly.pdbx_strand_id
1 'polypeptide(L)'
;MRTLITGLFLILAGCATTGQDNLSDFNTDFDQSIPTNPKYKVEPLGDDRYQIVVYQGNALLSERTTRAAFLTKAAMIASGKRCKDDNKTLGKSDLNYQPDSMGYMNLLGFFTCE
;
A
#
# COMPACT_ATOMS: atom_id res chain seq x y z
N MET A 1 44.38 -30.26 24.59
CA MET A 1 42.96 -29.90 24.87
C MET A 1 42.62 -28.79 23.90
N ARG A 2 41.92 -28.92 22.77
CA ARG A 2 40.71 -29.66 22.35
C ARG A 2 39.43 -29.29 23.11
N THR A 3 38.72 -28.25 22.61
CA THR A 3 37.26 -28.12 22.37
C THR A 3 37.05 -26.79 21.59
N LEU A 4 36.78 -26.70 20.29
CA LEU A 4 35.59 -27.03 19.44
C LEU A 4 34.25 -26.38 19.85
N ILE A 5 33.84 -25.41 19.00
CA ILE A 5 32.48 -25.09 18.44
C ILE A 5 31.42 -24.69 19.49
N THR A 6 30.72 -23.55 19.39
CA THR A 6 29.53 -23.33 18.53
C THR A 6 29.18 -21.84 18.72
N GLY A 7 29.21 -20.96 17.72
CA GLY A 7 28.28 -20.99 16.59
C GLY A 7 26.92 -20.40 16.98
N LEU A 8 26.86 -19.13 17.41
CA LEU A 8 25.60 -18.40 17.49
C LEU A 8 25.53 -17.40 16.33
N PHE A 9 25.29 -17.93 15.14
CA PHE A 9 24.74 -17.15 14.03
C PHE A 9 23.30 -16.81 14.44
N LEU A 10 23.11 -15.62 14.99
CA LEU A 10 21.79 -15.00 15.06
C LEU A 10 21.36 -14.76 13.62
N ILE A 11 20.50 -15.64 13.14
CA ILE A 11 19.80 -15.47 11.87
C ILE A 11 18.97 -14.21 12.05
N LEU A 12 19.46 -13.09 11.52
CA LEU A 12 18.64 -11.95 11.17
C LEU A 12 17.60 -12.48 10.19
N ALA A 13 16.48 -12.96 10.70
CA ALA A 13 15.22 -12.95 9.97
C ALA A 13 14.82 -11.47 9.83
N GLY A 14 15.59 -10.73 9.03
CA GLY A 14 15.06 -9.56 8.37
C GLY A 14 13.99 -10.11 7.45
N CYS A 15 12.72 -10.02 7.87
CA CYS A 15 11.63 -9.99 6.91
C CYS A 15 11.99 -8.86 5.95
N ALA A 16 12.54 -9.22 4.79
CA ALA A 16 12.89 -8.29 3.74
C ALA A 16 11.59 -7.75 3.16
N THR A 17 10.97 -6.82 3.88
CA THR A 17 9.89 -5.98 3.40
C THR A 17 10.53 -4.78 2.72
N THR A 18 11.35 -5.05 1.70
CA THR A 18 11.85 -4.01 0.80
C THR A 18 10.68 -3.49 -0.03
N GLY A 19 10.06 -2.42 0.45
CA GLY A 19 8.93 -1.76 -0.24
C GLY A 19 7.89 -1.08 0.67
N GLN A 20 8.02 -1.19 1.99
CA GLN A 20 7.03 -0.71 2.97
C GLN A 20 7.56 0.37 3.92
N ASP A 21 8.72 0.96 3.60
CA ASP A 21 9.25 2.09 4.35
C ASP A 21 8.39 3.34 4.10
N ASN A 22 8.03 4.05 5.17
CA ASN A 22 7.26 5.30 5.16
C ASN A 22 5.84 5.22 4.56
N LEU A 23 5.13 4.09 4.72
CA LEU A 23 3.71 4.06 4.37
C LEU A 23 2.86 4.83 5.38
N SER A 24 1.96 5.66 4.85
CA SER A 24 0.91 6.35 5.60
C SER A 24 -0.21 5.39 6.01
N ASP A 25 -0.85 5.68 7.14
CA ASP A 25 -2.03 4.95 7.60
C ASP A 25 -3.30 5.56 7.00
N PHE A 26 -3.97 4.81 6.12
CA PHE A 26 -5.13 5.34 5.41
C PHE A 26 -6.32 5.63 6.35
N ASN A 27 -6.59 4.74 7.32
CA ASN A 27 -7.73 4.92 8.22
C ASN A 27 -7.56 6.17 9.08
N THR A 28 -6.33 6.43 9.53
CA THR A 28 -5.95 7.61 10.31
C THR A 28 -6.01 8.88 9.46
N ASP A 29 -5.37 8.88 8.28
CA ASP A 29 -5.22 10.09 7.46
C ASP A 29 -6.55 10.56 6.84
N PHE A 30 -7.52 9.66 6.66
CA PHE A 30 -8.81 9.95 6.02
C PHE A 30 -10.03 9.77 6.94
N ASP A 31 -9.83 9.55 8.24
CA ASP A 31 -10.90 9.26 9.21
C ASP A 31 -11.85 8.16 8.71
N GLN A 32 -11.27 7.04 8.30
CA GLN A 32 -11.97 5.87 7.77
C GLN A 32 -11.79 4.65 8.67
N SER A 33 -12.68 3.66 8.51
CA SER A 33 -12.57 2.36 9.17
C SER A 33 -12.66 1.23 8.15
N ILE A 34 -11.67 1.15 7.25
CA ILE A 34 -11.58 0.08 6.26
C ILE A 34 -11.01 -1.18 6.94
N PRO A 35 -11.71 -2.33 6.90
CA PRO A 35 -11.32 -3.53 7.65
C PRO A 35 -9.93 -4.08 7.32
N THR A 36 -9.44 -3.92 6.08
CA THR A 36 -8.12 -4.41 5.68
C THR A 36 -6.96 -3.60 6.25
N ASN A 37 -7.24 -2.54 7.03
CA ASN A 37 -6.28 -1.58 7.57
C ASN A 37 -5.26 -1.14 6.50
N PRO A 38 -5.74 -0.56 5.39
CA PRO A 38 -4.87 -0.25 4.27
C PRO A 38 -3.82 0.78 4.68
N LYS A 39 -2.63 0.59 4.13
CA LYS A 39 -1.54 1.56 4.15
C LYS A 39 -1.37 2.10 2.74
N TYR A 40 -0.83 3.30 2.59
CA TYR A 40 -0.63 3.85 1.26
C TYR A 40 0.61 4.73 1.15
N LYS A 41 1.03 4.97 -0.08
CA LYS A 41 2.00 6.00 -0.44
C LYS A 41 1.56 6.69 -1.72
N VAL A 42 2.00 7.94 -1.90
CA VAL A 42 1.76 8.74 -3.10
C VAL A 42 3.10 9.08 -3.72
N GLU A 43 3.26 8.76 -4.99
CA GLU A 43 4.47 9.01 -5.77
C GLU A 43 4.11 9.96 -6.93
N PRO A 44 4.67 11.18 -6.98
CA PRO A 44 4.44 12.07 -8.10
C PRO A 44 5.10 11.52 -9.36
N LEU A 45 4.40 11.58 -10.50
CA LEU A 45 4.92 11.16 -11.81
C LEU A 45 5.18 12.36 -12.75
N GLY A 46 4.88 13.58 -12.30
CA GLY A 46 4.96 14.82 -13.10
C GLY A 46 3.68 15.10 -13.89
N ASP A 47 3.52 16.36 -14.32
CA ASP A 47 2.40 16.85 -15.15
C ASP A 47 1.01 16.44 -14.60
N ASP A 48 0.74 16.75 -13.32
CA ASP A 48 -0.53 16.40 -12.63
C ASP A 48 -0.85 14.91 -12.53
N ARG A 49 0.13 14.06 -12.84
CA ARG A 49 0.03 12.61 -12.69
C ARG A 49 0.73 12.15 -11.43
N TYR A 50 0.14 11.15 -10.81
CA TYR A 50 0.67 10.53 -9.61
C TYR A 50 0.26 9.07 -9.57
N GLN A 51 1.07 8.30 -8.87
CA GLN A 51 0.82 6.92 -8.52
C GLN A 51 0.45 6.85 -7.05
N ILE A 52 -0.67 6.21 -6.74
CA ILE A 52 -0.99 5.82 -5.36
C ILE A 52 -0.82 4.31 -5.28
N VAL A 53 0.03 3.88 -4.37
CA VAL A 53 0.17 2.46 -4.04
C VAL A 53 -0.53 2.21 -2.72
N VAL A 54 -1.53 1.33 -2.74
CA VAL A 54 -2.28 0.92 -1.55
C VAL A 54 -1.88 -0.50 -1.19
N TYR A 55 -1.44 -0.69 0.03
CA TYR A 55 -1.03 -1.95 0.61
C TYR A 55 -2.10 -2.45 1.57
N GLN A 56 -2.41 -3.73 1.48
CA GLN A 56 -3.32 -4.38 2.42
C GLN A 56 -2.60 -4.69 3.73
N GLY A 57 -3.11 -4.20 4.88
CA GLY A 57 -2.54 -4.47 6.19
C GLY A 57 -2.88 -5.86 6.74
N ASN A 58 -4.11 -6.35 6.54
CA ASN A 58 -4.54 -7.65 7.05
C ASN A 58 -5.25 -8.50 5.97
N ALA A 59 -4.59 -9.58 5.56
CA ALA A 59 -5.08 -10.51 4.54
C ALA A 59 -6.15 -11.50 5.01
N LEU A 60 -6.28 -11.71 6.31
CA LEU A 60 -7.13 -12.75 6.90
C LEU A 60 -8.58 -12.31 7.09
N LEU A 61 -8.89 -11.02 6.89
CA LEU A 61 -10.19 -10.47 7.26
C LEU A 61 -11.29 -10.59 6.19
N SER A 62 -10.96 -10.95 4.94
CA SER A 62 -11.98 -11.09 3.88
C SER A 62 -11.49 -11.85 2.64
N GLU A 63 -12.43 -12.24 1.76
CA GLU A 63 -12.12 -12.86 0.47
C GLU A 63 -11.42 -11.90 -0.51
N ARG A 64 -10.75 -12.46 -1.53
CA ARG A 64 -9.92 -11.69 -2.48
C ARG A 64 -10.66 -10.53 -3.16
N THR A 65 -11.90 -10.75 -3.58
CA THR A 65 -12.74 -9.74 -4.25
C THR A 65 -13.11 -8.60 -3.30
N THR A 66 -13.45 -8.92 -2.06
CA THR A 66 -13.74 -7.93 -1.00
C THR A 66 -12.50 -7.09 -0.67
N ARG A 67 -11.33 -7.73 -0.59
CA ARG A 67 -10.05 -7.03 -0.38
C ARG A 67 -9.75 -6.06 -1.52
N ALA A 68 -9.94 -6.50 -2.76
CA ALA A 68 -9.78 -5.66 -3.95
C ALA A 68 -10.70 -4.42 -3.92
N ALA A 69 -11.97 -4.59 -3.53
CA ALA A 69 -12.91 -3.49 -3.38
C ALA A 69 -12.47 -2.46 -2.32
N PHE A 70 -11.96 -2.93 -1.18
CA PHE A 70 -11.42 -2.05 -0.13
C PHE A 70 -10.19 -1.28 -0.59
N LEU A 71 -9.25 -1.93 -1.29
CA LEU A 71 -8.06 -1.26 -1.83
C LEU A 71 -8.44 -0.21 -2.87
N THR A 72 -9.38 -0.52 -3.76
CA THR A 72 -9.90 0.46 -4.74
C THR A 72 -10.55 1.65 -4.04
N LYS A 73 -11.41 1.40 -3.04
CA LYS A 73 -12.03 2.48 -2.26
C LYS A 73 -10.96 3.39 -1.65
N ALA A 74 -9.93 2.81 -1.03
CA ALA A 74 -8.84 3.56 -0.45
C ALA A 74 -8.07 4.40 -1.50
N ALA A 75 -7.71 3.80 -2.63
CA ALA A 75 -7.01 4.50 -3.70
C ALA A 75 -7.82 5.68 -4.26
N MET A 76 -9.13 5.51 -4.46
CA MET A 76 -10.02 6.55 -4.97
C MET A 76 -10.23 7.72 -3.99
N ILE A 77 -10.29 7.43 -2.69
CA ILE A 77 -10.38 8.48 -1.66
C ILE A 77 -9.07 9.26 -1.60
N ALA A 78 -7.93 8.56 -1.58
CA ALA A 78 -6.62 9.18 -1.53
C ALA A 78 -6.35 10.04 -2.77
N SER A 79 -6.72 9.56 -3.96
CA SER A 79 -6.58 10.31 -5.22
C SER A 79 -7.49 11.54 -5.26
N GLY A 80 -8.75 11.39 -4.85
CA GLY A 80 -9.69 12.51 -4.75
C GLY A 80 -9.22 13.61 -3.80
N LYS A 81 -8.67 13.26 -2.64
CA LYS A 81 -8.07 14.24 -1.71
C LYS A 81 -6.85 14.90 -2.34
N ARG A 82 -5.96 14.12 -2.96
CA ARG A 82 -4.75 14.66 -3.58
C ARG A 82 -5.07 15.72 -4.63
N CYS A 83 -5.99 15.44 -5.55
CA CYS A 83 -6.39 16.43 -6.55
C CYS A 83 -7.03 17.67 -5.91
N LYS A 84 -7.87 17.49 -4.90
CA LYS A 84 -8.48 18.62 -4.19
C LYS A 84 -7.46 19.52 -3.51
N ASP A 85 -6.38 18.96 -2.95
CA ASP A 85 -5.29 19.74 -2.35
C ASP A 85 -4.57 20.62 -3.39
N ASP A 86 -4.55 20.15 -4.63
CA ASP A 86 -4.00 20.87 -5.79
C ASP A 86 -5.07 21.76 -6.49
N ASN A 87 -6.25 21.96 -5.88
CA ASN A 87 -7.43 22.66 -6.45
C ASN A 87 -7.91 22.10 -7.80
N LYS A 88 -7.76 20.79 -8.00
CA LYS A 88 -8.16 20.07 -9.21
C LYS A 88 -9.19 18.99 -8.92
N THR A 89 -9.76 18.46 -9.98
CA THR A 89 -10.67 17.32 -9.96
C THR A 89 -9.95 16.04 -10.36
N LEU A 90 -10.49 14.90 -9.94
CA LEU A 90 -9.97 13.61 -10.38
C LEU A 90 -10.38 13.38 -11.83
N GLY A 91 -9.40 13.30 -12.73
CA GLY A 91 -9.59 12.97 -14.13
C GLY A 91 -9.53 11.45 -14.35
N LYS A 92 -8.56 11.03 -15.16
CA LYS A 92 -8.38 9.60 -15.51
C LYS A 92 -7.78 8.79 -14.38
N SER A 93 -8.17 7.52 -14.32
CA SER A 93 -7.61 6.51 -13.41
C SER A 93 -7.35 5.20 -14.14
N ASP A 94 -6.23 4.55 -13.81
CA ASP A 94 -5.90 3.18 -14.21
C ASP A 94 -5.47 2.40 -12.96
N LEU A 95 -6.06 1.23 -12.76
CA LEU A 95 -5.95 0.45 -11.53
C LEU A 95 -5.40 -0.94 -11.84
N ASN A 96 -4.28 -1.28 -11.21
CA ASN A 96 -3.58 -2.53 -11.42
C ASN A 96 -3.33 -3.26 -10.09
N TYR A 97 -4.00 -4.39 -9.89
CA TYR A 97 -3.84 -5.21 -8.70
C TYR A 97 -2.61 -6.11 -8.80
N GLN A 98 -1.71 -5.97 -7.86
CA GLN A 98 -0.53 -6.80 -7.74
C GLN A 98 -0.75 -7.86 -6.66
N PRO A 99 -0.70 -9.17 -7.00
CA PRO A 99 -0.59 -10.19 -5.98
C PRO A 99 0.75 -10.02 -5.26
N ASP A 100 0.71 -10.13 -3.95
CA ASP A 100 1.92 -10.21 -3.13
C ASP A 100 2.04 -11.64 -2.57
N SER A 101 3.23 -11.98 -2.10
CA SER A 101 3.52 -13.23 -1.42
C SER A 101 2.59 -13.44 -0.21
N MET A 102 2.30 -14.69 0.12
CA MET A 102 1.57 -15.07 1.36
C MET A 102 0.12 -14.57 1.45
N GLY A 103 -0.56 -14.29 0.32
CA GLY A 103 -1.98 -13.96 0.28
C GLY A 103 -2.31 -12.47 0.43
N TYR A 104 -1.28 -11.62 0.48
CA TYR A 104 -1.41 -10.18 0.43
C TYR A 104 -1.73 -9.69 -1.00
N MET A 105 -2.34 -8.51 -1.09
CA MET A 105 -2.65 -7.84 -2.34
C MET A 105 -2.33 -6.36 -2.18
N ASN A 106 -1.71 -5.79 -3.20
CA ASN A 106 -1.48 -4.35 -3.29
C ASN A 106 -2.18 -3.82 -4.55
N LEU A 107 -2.55 -2.55 -4.55
CA LEU A 107 -3.13 -1.86 -5.69
C LEU A 107 -2.20 -0.73 -6.12
N LEU A 108 -1.78 -0.75 -7.39
CA LEU A 108 -1.12 0.37 -8.05
C LEU A 108 -2.20 1.16 -8.80
N GLY A 109 -2.48 2.38 -8.37
CA GLY A 109 -3.38 3.29 -9.06
C GLY A 109 -2.61 4.43 -9.71
N PHE A 110 -2.81 4.65 -11.00
CA PHE A 110 -2.25 5.77 -11.76
C PHE A 110 -3.36 6.77 -12.01
N PHE A 111 -3.17 8.01 -11.60
CA PHE A 111 -4.21 9.03 -11.61
C PHE A 111 -3.71 10.31 -12.25
N THR A 112 -4.65 11.06 -12.84
CA THR A 112 -4.43 12.42 -13.36
C THR A 112 -5.38 13.38 -12.66
N CYS A 113 -4.89 14.55 -12.26
CA CYS A 113 -5.72 15.66 -11.82
C CYS A 113 -5.98 16.64 -12.96
N GLU A 114 -7.22 17.14 -13.07
CA GLU A 114 -7.68 18.06 -14.11
C GLU A 114 -8.35 19.30 -13.51
#